data_AF-A0A8S2T7F2-F1
#
_entry.id   AF-A0A8S2T7F2-F1
#
_cell.length_a   1.000
_cell.length_b   1.000
_cell.length_c   1.000
_cell.angle_alpha   90.00
_cell.angle_beta   90.00
_cell.angle_gamma   90.00
#
_symmetry.space_group_name_H-M   'P 1'
#
loop_
_entity.id
_entity.type
_entity.pdbx_description
1 polymer ?
#
loop_
_entity_poly.entity_id
_entity_poly.type
_entity_poly.pdbx_seq_one_letter_code
_entity_poly.pdbx_strand_id
1 'polypeptide(L)'
;MANTKKKGDTKSASSSKAAAVTEHHHHDNPDQICNMRQFLKVHPFLSQLVRDDGILFECDGQAPAPSKDYGRLEITIDKVILRWWKITLRNVDGSMYPSEKKDSYEDFYYDEIARREVLRF
;
A
#
# COMPACT_ATOMS: atom_id res chain seq x y z
N MET A 1 60.21 -33.39 -22.29
CA MET A 1 61.47 -33.45 -21.53
C MET A 1 61.61 -32.17 -20.71
N ALA A 2 61.96 -32.36 -19.44
CA ALA A 2 62.64 -31.43 -18.53
C ALA A 2 62.00 -30.07 -18.15
N ASN A 3 62.15 -29.80 -16.86
CA ASN A 3 61.54 -28.80 -16.00
C ASN A 3 62.70 -28.06 -15.31
N THR A 4 62.74 -26.71 -15.30
CA THR A 4 63.45 -25.88 -14.29
C THR A 4 63.24 -24.39 -14.58
N LYS A 5 62.42 -23.65 -13.81
CA LYS A 5 62.65 -23.04 -12.49
C LYS A 5 63.73 -21.95 -12.47
N LYS A 6 63.32 -20.68 -12.36
CA LYS A 6 64.06 -19.69 -11.55
C LYS A 6 63.10 -18.65 -10.93
N LYS A 7 63.31 -18.50 -9.63
CA LYS A 7 62.60 -17.72 -8.62
C LYS A 7 63.22 -16.32 -8.54
N GLY A 8 62.42 -15.29 -8.32
CA GLY A 8 62.88 -13.94 -8.02
C GLY A 8 61.78 -13.16 -7.29
N ASP A 9 61.97 -12.98 -5.99
CA ASP A 9 61.09 -12.27 -5.07
C ASP A 9 61.10 -10.74 -5.31
N THR A 10 59.96 -10.05 -5.19
CA THR A 10 59.90 -8.73 -4.52
C THR A 10 58.47 -8.34 -4.14
N LYS A 11 58.27 -8.03 -2.85
CA LYS A 11 57.07 -7.44 -2.25
C LYS A 11 56.80 -6.05 -2.86
N SER A 12 55.53 -5.75 -3.13
CA SER A 12 54.96 -4.44 -2.81
C SER A 12 53.47 -4.59 -2.57
N ALA A 13 53.02 -3.99 -1.46
CA ALA A 13 51.64 -3.93 -1.04
C ALA A 13 50.93 -2.80 -1.79
N SER A 14 49.72 -3.05 -2.29
CA SER A 14 48.70 -2.00 -2.36
C SER A 14 47.31 -2.62 -2.20
N SER A 15 46.80 -2.45 -0.99
CA SER A 15 45.39 -2.57 -0.64
C SER A 15 44.52 -1.80 -1.62
N SER A 16 43.53 -2.48 -2.20
CA SER A 16 42.27 -1.87 -2.61
C SER A 16 41.22 -2.97 -2.56
N LYS A 17 40.68 -3.19 -1.36
CA LYS A 17 39.50 -4.01 -1.15
C LYS A 17 38.34 -3.22 -1.78
N ALA A 18 38.04 -3.49 -3.05
CA ALA A 18 36.83 -3.00 -3.68
C ALA A 18 35.67 -3.58 -2.88
N ALA A 19 35.01 -2.73 -2.09
CA ALA A 19 33.74 -3.05 -1.50
C ALA A 19 32.79 -3.27 -2.68
N ALA A 20 32.41 -4.54 -2.91
CA ALA A 20 31.31 -4.86 -3.77
C ALA A 20 30.08 -4.17 -3.15
N VAL A 21 29.68 -3.05 -3.73
CA VAL A 21 28.36 -2.48 -3.52
C VAL A 21 27.42 -3.50 -4.11
N THR A 22 26.86 -4.35 -3.25
CA THR A 22 25.71 -5.17 -3.61
C THR A 22 24.56 -4.21 -3.80
N GLU A 23 24.39 -3.73 -5.03
CA GLU A 23 23.14 -3.10 -5.46
C GLU A 23 22.07 -4.19 -5.37
N HIS A 24 21.38 -4.22 -4.23
CA HIS A 24 20.13 -4.94 -4.07
C HIS A 24 19.12 -4.27 -5.00
N HIS A 25 19.05 -4.74 -6.24
CA HIS A 25 17.95 -4.46 -7.16
C HIS A 25 16.65 -4.90 -6.47
N HIS A 26 15.97 -3.98 -5.79
CA HIS A 26 14.55 -4.13 -5.53
C HIS A 26 13.88 -4.09 -6.89
N HIS A 27 13.52 -5.27 -7.41
CA HIS A 27 12.41 -5.34 -8.33
C HIS A 27 11.20 -4.86 -7.52
N ASP A 28 10.90 -3.56 -7.60
CA ASP A 28 9.58 -3.03 -7.26
C ASP A 28 8.61 -3.75 -8.21
N ASN A 29 8.02 -4.84 -7.73
CA ASN A 29 6.94 -5.49 -8.41
C ASN A 29 5.74 -4.53 -8.33
N PRO A 30 5.31 -3.91 -9.43
CA PRO A 30 4.24 -2.92 -9.41
C PRO A 30 2.90 -3.51 -8.91
N ASP A 31 2.79 -4.84 -8.85
CA ASP A 31 1.60 -5.55 -8.38
C ASP A 31 1.65 -5.91 -6.89
N GLN A 32 2.72 -5.55 -6.17
CA GLN A 32 2.82 -5.89 -4.75
C GLN A 32 2.03 -4.88 -3.91
N ILE A 33 0.85 -5.30 -3.46
CA ILE A 33 0.06 -4.54 -2.49
C ILE A 33 0.76 -4.61 -1.12
N CYS A 34 1.13 -3.45 -0.61
CA CYS A 34 1.91 -3.34 0.62
C CYS A 34 1.05 -3.72 1.84
N ASN A 35 1.55 -4.65 2.66
CA ASN A 35 0.95 -4.97 3.95
C ASN A 35 1.33 -3.88 4.98
N MET A 36 0.43 -2.91 5.18
CA MET A 36 0.67 -1.77 6.07
C MET A 36 0.96 -2.18 7.51
N ARG A 37 0.32 -3.25 8.02
CA ARG A 37 0.59 -3.75 9.37
C ARG A 37 2.04 -4.22 9.52
N GLN A 38 2.57 -4.93 8.53
CA GLN A 38 3.96 -5.39 8.56
C GLN A 38 4.94 -4.24 8.35
N PHE A 39 4.62 -3.31 7.44
CA PHE A 39 5.44 -2.13 7.19
C PHE A 39 5.59 -1.22 8.43
N LEU A 40 4.50 -0.96 9.15
CA LEU A 40 4.55 -0.12 10.35
C LEU A 40 5.32 -0.78 11.51
N LYS A 41 5.39 -2.11 11.57
CA LYS A 41 6.22 -2.82 12.56
C LYS A 41 7.72 -2.57 12.36
N VAL A 42 8.16 -2.46 11.11
CA VAL A 42 9.58 -2.23 10.79
C VAL A 42 9.97 -0.75 10.80
N HIS A 43 8.98 0.16 10.86
CA HIS A 43 9.18 1.60 10.90
C HIS A 43 8.47 2.26 12.11
N PRO A 44 9.05 2.19 13.33
CA PRO A 44 8.43 2.70 14.57
C PRO A 44 8.15 4.20 14.60
N PHE A 45 8.83 4.99 13.77
CA PHE A 45 8.53 6.41 13.62
C PHE A 45 7.19 6.59 12.88
N LEU A 46 6.96 5.83 11.81
CA LEU A 46 5.74 5.93 11.03
C LEU A 46 4.53 5.40 11.80
N SER A 47 4.71 4.41 12.67
CA SER A 47 3.62 3.96 13.56
C SER A 47 3.13 5.05 14.50
N GLN A 48 3.97 6.03 14.86
CA GLN A 48 3.56 7.18 15.69
C GLN A 48 2.77 8.24 14.90
N LEU A 49 2.82 8.19 13.55
CA LEU A 49 2.06 9.09 12.69
C LEU A 49 0.64 8.57 12.41
N VAL A 50 0.41 7.28 12.66
CA VAL A 50 -0.92 6.69 12.45
C VAL A 50 -1.78 7.00 13.67
N ARG A 51 -3.00 7.47 13.41
CA ARG A 51 -4.02 7.71 14.42
C ARG A 51 -4.33 6.43 15.20
N ASP A 52 -4.78 6.58 16.44
CA ASP A 52 -5.13 5.43 17.32
C ASP A 52 -6.25 4.55 16.74
N ASP A 53 -7.10 5.12 15.89
CA ASP A 53 -8.17 4.40 15.17
C ASP A 53 -7.65 3.53 14.01
N GLY A 54 -6.36 3.61 13.68
CA GLY A 54 -5.73 2.85 12.60
C GLY A 54 -6.15 3.28 11.20
N ILE A 55 -6.80 4.44 11.05
CA ILE A 55 -7.16 5.01 9.75
C ILE A 55 -5.93 5.68 9.13
N LEU A 56 -5.57 5.26 7.92
CA LEU A 56 -4.47 5.80 7.14
C LEU A 56 -4.95 6.89 6.17
N PHE A 57 -6.17 6.74 5.66
CA PHE A 57 -6.79 7.71 4.76
C PHE A 57 -8.31 7.62 4.89
N GLU A 58 -8.99 8.77 4.86
CA GLU A 58 -10.43 8.85 4.76
C GLU A 58 -10.82 9.97 3.79
N CYS A 59 -11.85 9.72 2.99
CA CYS A 59 -12.50 10.76 2.19
C CYS A 59 -13.99 10.49 2.07
N ASP A 60 -14.74 11.55 1.81
CA ASP A 60 -16.17 11.51 1.60
C ASP A 60 -16.58 12.42 0.45
N GLY A 61 -17.74 12.12 -0.14
CA GLY A 61 -18.21 12.82 -1.32
C GLY A 61 -19.71 12.61 -1.54
N GLN A 62 -20.30 13.53 -2.29
CA GLN A 62 -21.67 13.41 -2.74
C GLN A 62 -21.69 13.29 -4.24
N ALA A 63 -22.32 12.23 -4.74
CA ALA A 63 -22.46 11.99 -6.16
C ALA A 63 -23.15 13.19 -6.84
N PRO A 64 -22.75 13.53 -8.08
CA PRO A 64 -23.38 14.60 -8.83
C PRO A 64 -24.88 14.30 -9.07
N ALA A 65 -25.61 15.33 -9.50
CA ALA A 65 -26.99 15.15 -9.93
C ALA A 65 -27.07 14.11 -11.08
N PRO A 66 -28.12 13.28 -11.14
CA PRO A 66 -29.36 13.36 -10.36
C PRO A 66 -29.35 12.56 -9.04
N SER A 67 -28.34 11.71 -8.81
CA SER A 67 -28.38 10.76 -7.70
C SER A 67 -28.26 11.42 -6.33
N LYS A 68 -27.27 12.31 -6.13
CA LYS A 68 -27.00 12.94 -4.83
C LYS A 68 -26.71 11.96 -3.68
N ASP A 69 -26.42 10.68 -3.97
CA ASP A 69 -25.99 9.70 -2.97
C ASP A 69 -24.70 10.17 -2.28
N TYR A 70 -24.54 9.82 -1.01
CA TYR A 70 -23.34 10.16 -0.24
C TYR A 70 -22.46 8.91 -0.08
N GLY A 71 -21.16 9.07 -0.23
CA GLY A 71 -20.17 8.01 -0.11
C GLY A 71 -19.07 8.41 0.86
N ARG A 72 -18.50 7.40 1.54
CA ARG A 72 -17.32 7.55 2.39
C ARG A 72 -16.39 6.36 2.21
N LEU A 73 -15.12 6.64 1.94
CA LEU A 73 -14.04 5.66 1.83
C LEU A 73 -13.11 5.82 3.05
N GLU A 74 -12.79 4.71 3.70
CA GLU A 74 -11.79 4.63 4.76
C GLU A 74 -10.79 3.54 4.43
N ILE A 75 -9.52 3.90 4.38
CA ILE A 75 -8.42 2.96 4.25
C ILE A 75 -7.75 2.86 5.62
N THR A 76 -7.84 1.70 6.24
CA THR A 76 -7.27 1.41 7.56
C THR A 76 -6.06 0.49 7.42
N ILE A 77 -5.23 0.35 8.45
CA ILE A 77 -4.05 -0.53 8.44
C ILE A 77 -4.35 -1.95 7.90
N ASP A 78 -5.57 -2.47 8.14
CA ASP A 78 -5.93 -3.86 7.81
C ASP A 78 -6.83 -4.02 6.59
N LYS A 79 -7.61 -3.00 6.24
CA LYS A 79 -8.71 -3.14 5.27
C LYS A 79 -9.18 -1.82 4.71
N VAL A 80 -9.84 -1.92 3.57
CA VAL A 80 -10.59 -0.83 2.92
C VAL A 80 -12.06 -0.96 3.29
N ILE A 81 -12.68 0.15 3.66
CA ILE A 81 -14.10 0.23 4.02
C ILE A 81 -14.75 1.28 3.12
N LEU A 82 -15.70 0.87 2.30
CA LEU A 82 -16.51 1.75 1.47
C LEU A 82 -17.95 1.75 2.01
N ARG A 83 -18.45 2.92 2.40
CA ARG A 83 -19.83 3.14 2.86
C ARG A 83 -20.55 4.04 1.89
N TRP A 84 -21.82 3.75 1.65
CA TRP A 84 -22.68 4.61 0.84
C TRP A 84 -24.10 4.69 1.40
N TRP A 85 -24.66 5.88 1.31
CA TRP A 85 -26.01 6.24 1.69
C TRP A 85 -26.78 6.59 0.43
N LYS A 86 -27.81 5.79 0.13
CA LYS A 86 -28.76 6.13 -0.91
C LYS A 86 -29.67 7.23 -0.41
N ILE A 87 -29.61 8.40 -1.04
CA ILE A 87 -30.46 9.52 -0.65
C ILE A 87 -31.73 9.45 -1.50
N THR A 88 -32.88 9.31 -0.84
CA THR A 88 -34.18 9.27 -1.51
C THR A 88 -35.07 10.40 -1.02
N LEU A 89 -35.85 10.99 -1.92
CA LEU A 89 -36.82 12.05 -1.58
C LEU A 89 -38.07 11.52 -0.88
N ARG A 90 -38.23 10.19 -0.82
CA ARG A 90 -39.38 9.57 -0.16
C ARG A 90 -39.04 9.48 1.32
N ASN A 91 -39.94 9.99 2.16
CA ASN A 91 -39.86 9.75 3.59
C ASN A 91 -40.23 8.28 3.81
N VAL A 92 -39.23 7.41 3.79
CA VAL A 92 -39.41 5.99 4.12
C VAL A 92 -39.29 5.93 5.63
N ASP A 93 -40.37 5.56 6.31
CA ASP A 93 -40.42 5.44 7.77
C ASP A 93 -39.52 4.28 8.23
N GLY A 94 -38.22 4.55 8.32
CA GLY A 94 -37.19 3.58 8.66
C GLY A 94 -35.79 4.18 8.49
N SER A 95 -34.93 4.00 9.48
CA SER A 95 -33.52 4.37 9.39
C SER A 95 -32.89 3.73 8.16
N MET A 96 -32.56 4.54 7.14
CA MET A 96 -31.74 4.08 6.03
C MET A 96 -30.29 3.99 6.51
N TYR A 97 -29.93 2.81 7.02
CA TYR A 97 -28.55 2.52 7.35
C TYR A 97 -27.70 2.52 6.07
N PRO A 98 -26.46 3.03 6.14
CA PRO A 98 -25.55 2.91 5.03
C PRO A 98 -25.37 1.46 4.65
N SER A 99 -25.24 1.24 3.36
CA SER A 99 -24.60 0.01 2.89
C SER A 99 -23.09 0.15 3.10
N GLU A 100 -22.44 -0.97 3.40
CA GLU A 100 -21.02 -1.01 3.69
C GLU A 100 -20.38 -2.22 2.99
N LYS A 101 -19.20 -2.00 2.41
CA LYS A 101 -18.31 -3.04 1.94
C LYS A 101 -16.97 -2.93 2.67
N LYS A 102 -16.46 -4.07 3.15
CA LYS A 102 -15.20 -4.19 3.89
C LYS A 102 -14.36 -5.25 3.20
N ASP A 103 -13.27 -4.83 2.59
CA ASP A 103 -12.41 -5.70 1.80
C ASP A 103 -10.97 -5.61 2.28
N SER A 104 -10.19 -6.66 2.01
CA SER A 104 -8.73 -6.53 2.07
C SER A 104 -8.26 -5.54 0.99
N TYR A 105 -7.02 -5.06 1.11
CA TYR A 105 -6.44 -4.21 0.08
C TYR A 105 -6.39 -4.90 -1.29
N GLU A 106 -6.05 -6.19 -1.31
CA GLU A 106 -5.97 -7.02 -2.51
C GLU A 106 -7.34 -7.14 -3.18
N ASP A 107 -8.34 -7.55 -2.40
CA ASP A 107 -9.70 -7.74 -2.91
C ASP A 107 -10.28 -6.44 -3.45
N PHE A 108 -10.08 -5.32 -2.72
CA PHE A 108 -10.52 -4.01 -3.16
C PHE A 108 -9.83 -3.56 -4.46
N TYR A 109 -8.53 -3.85 -4.60
CA TYR A 109 -7.77 -3.43 -5.77
C TYR A 109 -8.25 -4.10 -7.06
N TYR A 110 -8.67 -5.37 -6.98
CA TYR A 110 -9.23 -6.11 -8.12
C TYR A 110 -10.75 -5.99 -8.26
N ASP A 111 -11.45 -5.41 -7.28
CA ASP A 111 -12.88 -5.13 -7.41
C ASP A 111 -13.13 -3.86 -8.23
N GLU A 112 -13.28 -4.04 -9.54
CA GLU A 112 -13.62 -2.96 -10.47
C GLU A 112 -14.92 -2.23 -10.11
N ILE A 113 -15.90 -2.93 -9.53
CA ILE A 113 -17.19 -2.34 -9.18
C ILE A 113 -17.00 -1.39 -7.99
N ALA A 114 -16.32 -1.85 -6.94
CA ALA A 114 -16.04 -1.02 -5.76
C ALA A 114 -15.19 0.20 -6.12
N ARG A 115 -14.16 0.01 -6.96
CA ARG A 115 -13.32 1.11 -7.46
C ARG A 115 -14.12 2.13 -8.28
N ARG A 116 -15.04 1.67 -9.12
CA ARG A 116 -15.91 2.56 -9.89
C ARG A 116 -16.89 3.33 -9.00
N GLU A 117 -17.39 2.71 -7.94
CA GLU A 117 -18.22 3.41 -6.96
C GLU A 117 -17.44 4.51 -6.24
N VAL A 118 -16.16 4.30 -5.89
CA VAL A 118 -15.33 5.39 -5.33
C VAL A 118 -15.25 6.59 -6.26
N LEU A 119 -15.10 6.35 -7.58
CA LEU A 119 -15.03 7.42 -8.59
C LEU A 119 -16.38 8.12 -8.85
N ARG A 120 -17.47 7.64 -8.25
CA ARG A 120 -18.80 8.22 -8.42
C ARG A 120 -19.03 9.42 -7.50
N PHE A 121 -18.28 9.53 -6.40
CA PHE A 121 -18.46 10.52 -5.35
C PHE A 121 -17.49 11.69 -5.48
#